data_AF-A0A4Y6RYX0-F1
#
_entry.id   AF-A0A4Y6RYX0-F1
#
_cell.length_a   1.000
_cell.length_b   1.000
_cell.length_c   1.000
_cell.angle_alpha   90.00
_cell.angle_beta   90.00
_cell.angle_gamma   90.00
#
_symmetry.space_group_name_H-M   'P 1'
#
loop_
_entity.id
_entity.type
_entity.pdbx_description
1 polymer ?
#
loop_
_entity_poly.entity_id
_entity_poly.type
_entity_poly.pdbx_seq_one_letter_code
_entity_poly.pdbx_strand_id
1 'polypeptide(L)'
;MRIRKIGLPLLAMGLAVSFMSSAQAQMLKDIVEAAPKEEPAPMPHIDPANPTVLPEKQDEATNIWRTPREQRSDIPPGPIDIQRYTLQFEPVGIKTFFQLPVARTPEDLKAGEVDVAIFGAPQGAFPHSAGSAWAPAEVRHTRDYGSYGPPSFPLGFIEYETLMAPFTVLNAVDYGDTGFNPINYARTLEEIRKTTREVAETGAIPFIVGGDHSIPNATFRGIVDVYGRKNVAFVHFDAHLDRSAGKLGGFYHSGSFMTLAVQEGLVRGDRVIQVGMNSYAFGADLYDEVLEEGGWVYHIHEIDRDGLDKIFEEIYDTLSDTDLVYVSFDIDTFDMSYAPGTGSSTPNGLTPRELMPHLRKFAATKTIVGFDIVEFNPFYDNKGQQTARLVRRTMLQFLTGIAMKKAGMDPNYVHPRVSGRP
;
A
#
# COMPACT_ATOMS: atom_id res chain seq x y z
N MET A 1 -80.92 -27.49 1.22
CA MET A 1 -79.55 -27.55 0.69
C MET A 1 -79.37 -26.38 -0.27
N ARG A 2 -78.87 -25.24 0.21
CA ARG A 2 -78.84 -23.95 -0.53
C ARG A 2 -77.46 -23.28 -0.37
N ILE A 3 -77.12 -22.56 -1.42
CA ILE A 3 -75.82 -22.04 -1.88
C ILE A 3 -75.58 -20.62 -1.34
N ARG A 4 -74.34 -20.22 -1.01
CA ARG A 4 -73.54 -19.11 -1.64
C ARG A 4 -72.42 -18.53 -0.77
N LYS A 5 -71.21 -18.57 -1.39
CA LYS A 5 -70.11 -17.58 -1.52
C LYS A 5 -69.80 -16.61 -0.36
N ILE A 6 -68.51 -16.43 -0.08
CA ILE A 6 -67.71 -15.17 -0.06
C ILE A 6 -66.32 -15.62 0.46
N GLY A 7 -65.23 -15.58 -0.32
CA GLY A 7 -64.52 -14.38 -0.76
C GLY A 7 -63.19 -14.33 0.01
N LEU A 8 -62.09 -14.70 -0.64
CA LEU A 8 -60.74 -14.57 -0.10
C LEU A 8 -60.15 -13.25 -0.65
N PRO A 9 -59.84 -12.24 0.18
CA PRO A 9 -58.94 -11.18 -0.23
C PRO A 9 -57.56 -11.36 0.42
N LEU A 10 -56.53 -11.24 -0.41
CA LEU A 10 -55.20 -10.78 -0.02
C LEU A 10 -55.34 -9.56 0.90
N LEU A 11 -54.66 -9.55 2.05
CA LEU A 11 -54.23 -8.29 2.67
C LEU A 11 -52.97 -8.48 3.53
N ALA A 12 -51.88 -7.91 3.03
CA ALA A 12 -50.77 -7.27 3.75
C ALA A 12 -50.15 -8.02 4.95
N MET A 13 -48.98 -8.63 4.71
CA MET A 13 -47.88 -8.61 5.70
C MET A 13 -47.48 -7.14 5.93
N GLY A 14 -48.25 -6.45 6.76
CA GLY A 14 -47.93 -5.12 7.27
C GLY A 14 -46.93 -5.23 8.40
N LEU A 15 -45.89 -4.40 8.33
CA LEU A 15 -44.86 -4.11 9.32
C LEU A 15 -45.28 -4.44 10.77
N ALA A 16 -44.69 -5.48 11.34
CA ALA A 16 -44.55 -5.61 12.78
C ALA A 16 -43.35 -4.77 13.24
N VAL A 17 -43.48 -3.44 13.17
CA VAL A 17 -42.70 -2.57 14.07
C VAL A 17 -43.31 -2.81 15.45
N SER A 18 -42.68 -3.70 16.20
CA SER A 18 -43.07 -4.00 17.57
C SER A 18 -42.95 -2.72 18.39
N PHE A 19 -44.10 -2.15 18.74
CA PHE A 19 -44.21 -1.16 19.81
C PHE A 19 -43.66 -1.81 21.09
N MET A 20 -42.42 -1.48 21.48
CA MET A 20 -42.00 -1.67 22.87
C MET A 20 -43.03 -0.96 23.73
N SER A 21 -43.75 -1.71 24.56
CA SER A 21 -44.83 -1.15 25.36
C SER A 21 -44.25 -0.09 26.30
N SER A 22 -44.98 1.01 26.49
CA SER A 22 -44.60 2.10 27.40
C SER A 22 -44.24 1.61 28.80
N ALA A 23 -44.81 0.47 29.23
CA ALA A 23 -44.50 -0.20 30.48
C ALA A 23 -43.07 -0.76 30.53
N GLN A 24 -42.54 -1.31 29.43
CA GLN A 24 -41.19 -1.88 29.41
C GLN A 24 -40.12 -0.78 29.38
N ALA A 25 -40.41 0.32 28.67
CA ALA A 25 -39.57 1.52 28.69
C ALA A 25 -39.59 2.20 30.07
N GLN A 26 -40.76 2.27 30.73
CA GLN A 26 -40.87 2.82 32.08
C GLN A 26 -40.17 1.93 33.12
N MET A 27 -40.34 0.60 33.03
CA MET A 27 -39.65 -0.35 33.89
C MET A 27 -38.12 -0.22 33.78
N LEU A 28 -37.57 -0.04 32.57
CA LEU A 28 -36.14 0.19 32.38
C LEU A 28 -35.69 1.54 32.96
N LYS A 29 -36.50 2.59 32.88
CA LYS A 29 -36.22 3.88 33.52
C LYS A 29 -36.23 3.76 35.04
N ASP A 30 -37.23 3.09 35.60
CA ASP A 30 -37.35 2.87 37.05
C ASP A 30 -36.17 2.02 37.56
N ILE A 31 -35.71 1.04 36.78
CA ILE A 31 -34.50 0.25 37.08
C ILE A 31 -33.25 1.13 37.06
N VAL A 32 -33.07 2.00 36.06
CA VAL A 32 -31.92 2.91 35.97
C VAL A 32 -31.94 3.95 37.08
N GLU A 33 -33.13 4.42 37.48
CA GLU A 33 -33.31 5.42 38.54
C GLU A 33 -33.11 4.81 39.94
N ALA A 34 -33.51 3.55 40.13
CA ALA A 34 -33.28 2.79 41.35
C ALA A 34 -31.88 2.16 41.44
N ALA A 35 -31.13 2.10 40.33
CA ALA A 35 -29.77 1.58 40.33
C ALA A 35 -28.85 2.46 41.20
N PRO A 36 -27.96 1.86 42.01
CA PRO A 36 -26.98 2.62 42.77
C PRO A 36 -26.10 3.42 41.80
N LYS A 37 -26.03 4.74 42.02
CA LYS A 37 -25.17 5.64 41.26
C LYS A 37 -23.74 5.51 41.76
N GLU A 38 -23.10 4.41 41.40
CA GLU A 38 -21.69 4.17 41.64
C GLU A 38 -20.86 4.96 40.64
N GLU A 39 -19.64 5.34 41.03
CA GLU A 39 -18.68 5.82 40.05
C GLU A 39 -18.41 4.71 39.01
N PRO A 40 -18.20 5.06 37.73
CA PRO A 40 -17.88 4.07 36.71
C PRO A 40 -16.73 3.18 37.19
N ALA A 41 -16.93 1.87 37.13
CA ALA A 41 -15.87 0.92 37.44
C ALA A 41 -14.63 1.31 36.60
N PRO A 42 -13.47 1.57 37.22
CA PRO A 42 -12.30 1.98 36.48
C PRO A 42 -11.94 0.86 35.51
N MET A 43 -11.57 1.20 34.28
CA MET A 43 -10.93 0.27 33.36
C MET A 43 -9.46 0.19 33.77
N PRO A 44 -9.02 -0.81 34.56
CA PRO A 44 -7.72 -0.75 35.25
C PRO A 44 -6.53 -0.77 34.28
N HIS A 45 -6.76 -1.13 33.02
CA HIS A 45 -5.76 -1.16 31.96
C HIS A 45 -5.78 0.07 31.05
N ILE A 46 -6.63 1.05 31.33
CA ILE A 46 -6.71 2.32 30.60
C ILE A 46 -6.42 3.43 31.59
N ASP A 47 -5.26 4.05 31.47
CA ASP A 47 -5.00 5.32 32.16
C ASP A 47 -5.78 6.43 31.40
N PRO A 48 -6.80 7.07 31.99
CA PRO A 48 -7.56 8.11 31.29
C PRO A 48 -6.71 9.35 30.96
N ALA A 49 -5.62 9.59 31.70
CA ALA A 49 -4.67 10.65 31.42
C ALA A 49 -3.63 10.24 30.36
N ASN A 50 -3.39 8.94 30.19
CA ASN A 50 -2.51 8.40 29.17
C ASN A 50 -3.02 7.06 28.61
N PRO A 51 -4.08 7.08 27.77
CA PRO A 51 -4.77 5.85 27.34
C PRO A 51 -3.92 4.97 26.41
N THR A 52 -2.72 5.42 26.03
CA THR A 52 -1.78 4.71 25.16
C THR A 52 -0.74 3.89 25.93
N VAL A 53 -0.58 4.13 27.24
CA VAL A 53 0.38 3.40 28.08
C VAL A 53 -0.34 2.27 28.81
N LEU A 54 0.03 1.04 28.48
CA LEU A 54 -0.43 -0.13 29.21
C LEU A 54 0.27 -0.16 30.58
N PRO A 55 -0.47 -0.27 31.70
CA PRO A 55 0.13 -0.41 33.02
C PRO A 55 0.85 -1.76 33.23
N GLU A 56 0.66 -2.72 32.33
CA GLU A 56 1.33 -4.03 32.37
C GLU A 56 2.69 -4.02 31.66
N LYS A 57 3.67 -4.67 32.30
CA LYS A 57 5.03 -4.82 31.78
C LYS A 57 5.01 -5.67 30.51
N GLN A 58 5.45 -5.06 29.41
CA GLN A 58 5.62 -5.73 28.13
C GLN A 58 6.82 -6.69 28.21
N ASP A 59 6.59 -7.96 27.87
CA ASP A 59 7.58 -9.03 27.85
C ASP A 59 7.46 -9.87 26.57
N GLU A 60 8.23 -10.95 26.45
CA GLU A 60 8.26 -11.81 25.26
C GLU A 60 6.93 -12.54 25.04
N ALA A 61 6.27 -13.00 26.11
CA ALA A 61 4.98 -13.68 26.05
C ALA A 61 3.86 -12.75 25.55
N THR A 62 3.89 -11.47 25.94
CA THR A 62 2.93 -10.45 25.50
C THR A 62 3.28 -9.80 24.15
N ASN A 63 4.48 -10.03 23.60
CA ASN A 63 4.94 -9.44 22.34
C ASN A 63 5.43 -10.47 21.30
N ILE A 64 4.93 -11.70 21.35
CA ILE A 64 5.30 -12.76 20.41
C ILE A 64 5.08 -12.38 18.93
N TRP A 65 4.12 -11.50 18.64
CA TRP A 65 3.79 -11.01 17.29
C TRP A 65 4.91 -10.20 16.61
N ARG A 66 5.91 -9.71 17.37
CA ARG A 66 7.10 -9.01 16.85
C ARG A 66 8.42 -9.74 17.14
N THR A 67 8.36 -10.94 17.70
CA THR A 67 9.55 -11.74 18.03
C THR A 67 9.92 -12.59 16.81
N PRO A 68 11.08 -12.36 16.16
CA PRO A 68 11.50 -13.19 15.04
C PRO A 68 11.68 -14.64 15.49
N ARG A 69 11.27 -15.58 14.64
CA ARG A 69 11.55 -17.00 14.88
C ARG A 69 13.05 -17.25 14.77
N GLU A 70 13.65 -17.96 15.73
CA GLU A 70 15.06 -18.34 15.66
C GLU A 70 15.36 -19.05 14.34
N GLN A 71 16.38 -18.53 13.63
CA GLN A 71 16.86 -19.16 12.42
C GLN A 71 17.63 -20.42 12.81
N ARG A 72 17.39 -21.49 12.06
CA ARG A 72 18.17 -22.72 12.20
C ARG A 72 19.62 -22.44 11.83
N SER A 73 20.52 -22.57 12.81
CA SER A 73 21.95 -22.29 12.66
C SER A 73 22.67 -23.20 11.65
N ASP A 74 22.06 -24.32 11.27
CA ASP A 74 22.60 -25.24 10.28
C ASP A 74 22.26 -24.89 8.82
N ILE A 75 21.43 -23.86 8.59
CA ILE A 75 21.11 -23.36 7.24
C ILE A 75 21.96 -22.11 6.98
N PRO A 76 22.85 -22.10 5.97
CA PRO A 76 23.61 -20.91 5.61
C PRO A 76 22.71 -19.73 5.26
N PRO A 77 23.11 -18.48 5.56
CA PRO A 77 22.36 -17.30 5.16
C PRO A 77 22.19 -17.23 3.65
N GLY A 78 21.00 -16.84 3.21
CA GLY A 78 20.69 -16.58 1.81
C GLY A 78 19.21 -16.80 1.48
N PRO A 79 18.74 -16.32 0.31
CA PRO A 79 17.39 -16.59 -0.15
C PRO A 79 17.17 -18.08 -0.41
N ILE A 80 15.98 -18.56 -0.09
CA ILE A 80 15.59 -19.96 -0.23
C ILE A 80 14.42 -20.03 -1.19
N ASP A 81 14.58 -20.77 -2.29
CA ASP A 81 13.44 -21.17 -3.12
C ASP A 81 12.67 -22.27 -2.38
N ILE A 82 11.43 -21.96 -2.03
CA ILE A 82 10.53 -22.85 -1.29
C ILE A 82 9.58 -23.61 -2.21
N GLN A 83 9.64 -23.39 -3.53
CA GLN A 83 8.81 -24.12 -4.48
C GLN A 83 9.25 -25.59 -4.57
N ARG A 84 8.27 -26.48 -4.75
CA ARG A 84 8.53 -27.93 -4.85
C ARG A 84 9.22 -28.32 -6.16
N TYR A 85 8.95 -27.59 -7.23
CA TYR A 85 9.43 -27.88 -8.57
C TYR A 85 10.22 -26.68 -9.09
N THR A 86 11.29 -26.94 -9.84
CA THR A 86 12.16 -25.93 -10.47
C THR A 86 11.39 -24.96 -11.37
N LEU A 87 10.26 -25.40 -11.90
CA LEU A 87 9.30 -24.55 -12.59
C LEU A 87 7.92 -24.82 -11.99
N GLN A 88 7.32 -23.79 -11.42
CA GLN A 88 6.00 -23.86 -10.83
C GLN A 88 5.19 -22.69 -11.33
N PHE A 89 4.16 -22.93 -12.14
CA PHE A 89 3.31 -21.83 -12.61
C PHE A 89 2.63 -21.07 -11.46
N GLU A 90 2.51 -19.76 -11.62
CA GLU A 90 1.98 -18.85 -10.60
C GLU A 90 0.57 -19.15 -10.08
N PRO A 91 -0.39 -19.69 -10.85
CA PRO A 91 -1.69 -20.04 -10.30
C PRO A 91 -1.62 -21.10 -9.18
N VAL A 92 -0.52 -21.83 -9.03
CA VAL A 92 -0.30 -22.89 -8.03
C VAL A 92 1.02 -22.67 -7.27
N GLY A 93 1.49 -23.66 -6.50
CA GLY A 93 2.70 -23.52 -5.67
C GLY A 93 2.49 -22.76 -4.36
N ILE A 94 3.57 -22.58 -3.61
CA ILE A 94 3.57 -21.76 -2.39
C ILE A 94 3.53 -20.28 -2.81
N LYS A 95 2.67 -19.49 -2.19
CA LYS A 95 2.42 -18.11 -2.63
C LYS A 95 3.39 -17.15 -1.98
N THR A 96 4.34 -16.68 -2.78
CA THR A 96 5.23 -15.55 -2.52
C THR A 96 5.01 -14.49 -3.60
N PHE A 97 5.44 -13.26 -3.38
CA PHE A 97 5.36 -12.20 -4.38
C PHE A 97 6.08 -12.65 -5.66
N PHE A 98 5.35 -12.71 -6.78
CA PHE A 98 5.85 -13.18 -8.08
C PHE A 98 6.48 -14.58 -8.06
N GLN A 99 6.18 -15.42 -7.05
CA GLN A 99 6.85 -16.69 -6.76
C GLN A 99 8.36 -16.59 -6.48
N LEU A 100 8.83 -15.42 -6.04
CA LEU A 100 10.23 -15.20 -5.71
C LEU A 100 10.69 -16.10 -4.53
N PRO A 101 12.01 -16.38 -4.45
CA PRO A 101 12.63 -16.96 -3.26
C PRO A 101 12.35 -16.13 -2.01
N VAL A 102 12.40 -16.78 -0.84
CA VAL A 102 12.15 -16.14 0.45
C VAL A 102 13.47 -15.82 1.15
N ALA A 103 13.58 -14.61 1.67
CA ALA A 103 14.59 -14.24 2.68
C ALA A 103 13.87 -13.91 3.99
N ARG A 104 14.54 -14.11 5.14
CA ARG A 104 13.90 -13.93 6.47
C ARG A 104 14.68 -12.99 7.39
N THR A 105 15.93 -12.70 7.06
CA THR A 105 16.86 -11.92 7.88
C THR A 105 17.71 -10.99 7.01
N PRO A 106 18.30 -9.94 7.59
CA PRO A 106 19.26 -9.08 6.90
C PRO A 106 20.48 -9.84 6.40
N GLU A 107 20.89 -10.89 7.11
CA GLU A 107 21.99 -11.78 6.71
C GLU A 107 21.63 -12.54 5.44
N ASP A 108 20.38 -12.99 5.29
CA ASP A 108 19.90 -13.62 4.06
C ASP A 108 19.93 -12.62 2.88
N LEU A 109 19.53 -11.37 3.11
CA LEU A 109 19.57 -10.32 2.10
C LEU A 109 21.00 -10.02 1.63
N LYS A 110 21.93 -9.86 2.59
CA LYS A 110 23.35 -9.59 2.31
C LYS A 110 24.01 -10.76 1.59
N ALA A 111 23.78 -11.99 2.05
CA ALA A 111 24.38 -13.19 1.45
C ALA A 111 23.83 -13.46 0.04
N GLY A 112 22.58 -13.10 -0.23
CA GLY A 112 21.96 -13.19 -1.54
C GLY A 112 22.28 -12.04 -2.50
N GLU A 113 23.05 -11.04 -2.05
CA GLU A 113 23.28 -9.79 -2.81
C GLU A 113 21.96 -9.22 -3.35
N VAL A 114 20.94 -9.18 -2.49
CA VAL A 114 19.58 -8.82 -2.86
C VAL A 114 19.50 -7.36 -3.29
N ASP A 115 18.96 -7.12 -4.49
CA ASP A 115 18.69 -5.78 -5.01
C ASP A 115 17.35 -5.24 -4.52
N VAL A 116 16.34 -6.12 -4.43
CA VAL A 116 14.96 -5.75 -4.06
C VAL A 116 14.38 -6.76 -3.10
N ALA A 117 13.92 -6.29 -1.94
CA ALA A 117 13.16 -7.11 -1.00
C ALA A 117 11.70 -6.65 -0.98
N ILE A 118 10.79 -7.52 -1.41
CA ILE A 118 9.35 -7.24 -1.44
C ILE A 118 8.73 -7.75 -0.15
N PHE A 119 8.04 -6.92 0.62
CA PHE A 119 7.35 -7.34 1.83
C PHE A 119 5.99 -6.67 2.01
N GLY A 120 5.10 -7.32 2.75
CA GLY A 120 3.79 -6.78 3.07
C GLY A 120 3.81 -5.90 4.32
N ALA A 121 3.08 -4.78 4.28
CA ALA A 121 2.81 -3.91 5.41
C ALA A 121 1.30 -3.88 5.68
N PRO A 122 0.72 -4.92 6.30
CA PRO A 122 -0.72 -5.00 6.50
C PRO A 122 -1.20 -3.93 7.49
N GLN A 123 -2.07 -3.02 7.02
CA GLN A 123 -2.65 -1.93 7.81
C GLN A 123 -4.03 -1.53 7.22
N GLY A 124 -4.94 -1.03 8.05
CA GLY A 124 -6.24 -0.53 7.59
C GLY A 124 -6.98 0.17 8.73
N ALA A 125 -6.75 1.47 8.87
CA ALA A 125 -7.16 2.26 10.05
C ALA A 125 -8.57 2.86 9.93
N PHE A 126 -9.09 3.06 8.71
CA PHE A 126 -10.42 3.61 8.48
C PHE A 126 -11.41 2.55 7.95
N PRO A 127 -12.73 2.68 8.19
CA PRO A 127 -13.71 1.68 7.74
C PRO A 127 -13.71 1.42 6.22
N HIS A 128 -13.40 2.43 5.40
CA HIS A 128 -13.31 2.26 3.94
C HIS A 128 -12.01 1.55 3.51
N SER A 129 -10.94 1.66 4.31
CA SER A 129 -9.63 1.07 4.05
C SER A 129 -9.35 -0.19 4.89
N ALA A 130 -10.30 -0.62 5.73
CA ALA A 130 -10.12 -1.74 6.66
C ALA A 130 -9.75 -3.07 5.97
N GLY A 131 -10.16 -3.24 4.72
CA GLY A 131 -9.79 -4.41 3.92
C GLY A 131 -8.36 -4.37 3.39
N SER A 132 -7.71 -3.20 3.33
CA SER A 132 -6.36 -3.03 2.78
C SER A 132 -5.26 -3.77 3.58
N ALA A 133 -5.54 -4.17 4.82
CA ALA A 133 -4.66 -5.05 5.58
C ALA A 133 -4.50 -6.44 4.92
N TRP A 134 -5.44 -6.87 4.08
CA TRP A 134 -5.38 -8.13 3.34
C TRP A 134 -4.68 -8.00 1.98
N ALA A 135 -4.33 -6.79 1.56
CA ALA A 135 -3.68 -6.51 0.28
C ALA A 135 -2.41 -7.35 0.05
N PRO A 136 -1.46 -7.45 0.99
CA PRO A 136 -0.22 -8.19 0.74
C PRO A 136 -0.47 -9.67 0.45
N ALA A 137 -1.41 -10.27 1.19
CA ALA A 137 -1.80 -11.66 0.98
C ALA A 137 -2.45 -11.85 -0.40
N GLU A 138 -3.40 -10.98 -0.78
CA GLU A 138 -4.10 -11.11 -2.05
C GLU A 138 -3.17 -10.89 -3.25
N VAL A 139 -2.22 -9.95 -3.17
CA VAL A 139 -1.22 -9.70 -4.22
C VAL A 139 -0.28 -10.91 -4.42
N ARG A 140 0.10 -11.64 -3.36
CA ARG A 140 0.80 -12.92 -3.49
C ARG A 140 -0.05 -14.01 -4.16
N HIS A 141 -1.38 -13.93 -4.00
CA HIS A 141 -2.34 -14.91 -4.51
C HIS A 141 -2.93 -14.55 -5.88
N THR A 142 -2.49 -13.45 -6.51
CA THR A 142 -2.99 -13.06 -7.82
C THR A 142 -2.78 -14.18 -8.85
N ARG A 143 -3.84 -14.49 -9.59
CA ARG A 143 -3.88 -15.59 -10.57
C ARG A 143 -3.40 -15.10 -11.94
N ASP A 144 -2.17 -14.61 -12.01
CA ASP A 144 -1.54 -14.22 -13.27
C ASP A 144 -0.93 -15.40 -14.02
N TYR A 145 -0.71 -15.21 -15.33
CA TYR A 145 -0.01 -16.16 -16.17
C TYR A 145 1.47 -15.75 -16.24
N GLY A 146 2.23 -16.19 -15.24
CA GLY A 146 3.67 -16.00 -15.14
C GLY A 146 4.31 -17.10 -14.28
N SER A 147 5.63 -17.10 -14.20
CA SER A 147 6.36 -17.92 -13.23
C SER A 147 7.75 -17.34 -12.99
N TYR A 148 8.18 -17.31 -11.73
CA TYR A 148 9.61 -17.23 -11.45
C TYR A 148 10.23 -18.59 -11.77
N GLY A 149 11.30 -18.58 -12.55
CA GLY A 149 11.97 -19.79 -13.02
C GLY A 149 13.39 -19.48 -13.48
N PRO A 150 14.22 -20.52 -13.72
CA PRO A 150 15.60 -20.34 -14.12
C PRO A 150 15.71 -19.52 -15.41
N PRO A 151 16.80 -18.76 -15.63
CA PRO A 151 16.99 -17.95 -16.84
C PRO A 151 16.82 -18.72 -18.16
N SER A 152 17.08 -20.04 -18.14
CA SER A 152 16.90 -20.95 -19.27
C SER A 152 15.44 -21.24 -19.64
N PHE A 153 14.49 -20.88 -18.79
CA PHE A 153 13.06 -21.05 -19.04
C PHE A 153 12.31 -19.74 -18.71
N PRO A 154 12.38 -18.74 -19.60
CA PRO A 154 11.91 -17.39 -19.34
C PRO A 154 10.39 -17.28 -19.51
N LEU A 155 9.62 -18.05 -18.72
CA LEU A 155 8.22 -17.70 -18.41
C LEU A 155 8.14 -16.47 -17.47
N GLY A 156 9.28 -15.82 -17.23
CA GLY A 156 9.40 -14.61 -16.44
C GLY A 156 8.57 -13.46 -17.01
N PHE A 157 8.32 -12.50 -16.14
CA PHE A 157 7.53 -11.30 -16.40
C PHE A 157 8.25 -10.37 -17.39
N ILE A 158 8.30 -10.74 -18.67
CA ILE A 158 8.90 -9.95 -19.73
C ILE A 158 8.00 -8.75 -20.02
N GLU A 159 8.56 -7.55 -19.87
CA GLU A 159 7.94 -6.32 -20.35
C GLU A 159 8.10 -6.29 -21.88
N TYR A 160 7.00 -6.21 -22.62
CA TYR A 160 7.02 -6.45 -24.07
C TYR A 160 7.65 -5.31 -24.86
N GLU A 161 7.50 -4.05 -24.46
CA GLU A 161 8.05 -2.90 -25.19
C GLU A 161 9.59 -2.90 -25.13
N THR A 162 10.16 -3.37 -24.04
CA THR A 162 11.61 -3.39 -23.79
C THR A 162 12.23 -4.78 -23.94
N LEU A 163 11.42 -5.83 -23.95
CA LEU A 163 11.81 -7.24 -23.76
C LEU A 163 12.67 -7.48 -22.50
N MET A 164 12.60 -6.59 -21.52
CA MET A 164 13.29 -6.74 -20.23
C MET A 164 12.51 -7.69 -19.32
N ALA A 165 13.21 -8.65 -18.71
CA ALA A 165 12.70 -9.49 -17.64
C ALA A 165 13.39 -9.09 -16.33
N PRO A 166 12.74 -8.31 -15.43
CA PRO A 166 13.42 -7.67 -14.30
C PRO A 166 14.12 -8.68 -13.38
N PHE A 167 13.49 -9.82 -13.11
CA PHE A 167 14.05 -10.86 -12.23
C PHE A 167 15.17 -11.71 -12.84
N THR A 168 15.56 -11.44 -14.09
CA THR A 168 16.80 -11.99 -14.67
C THR A 168 18.00 -11.09 -14.44
N VAL A 169 17.77 -9.84 -14.01
CA VAL A 169 18.78 -8.81 -13.74
C VAL A 169 18.84 -8.48 -12.25
N LEU A 170 17.70 -8.52 -11.57
CA LEU A 170 17.55 -8.21 -10.15
C LEU A 170 17.49 -9.48 -9.32
N ASN A 171 18.33 -9.56 -8.29
CA ASN A 171 18.18 -10.49 -7.18
C ASN A 171 17.02 -9.99 -6.31
N ALA A 172 15.82 -10.50 -6.55
CA ALA A 172 14.62 -10.10 -5.82
C ALA A 172 14.10 -11.23 -4.92
N VAL A 173 13.56 -10.87 -3.76
CA VAL A 173 13.04 -11.83 -2.77
C VAL A 173 11.69 -11.39 -2.22
N ASP A 174 10.91 -12.35 -1.75
CA ASP A 174 9.82 -12.10 -0.79
C ASP A 174 10.41 -12.11 0.62
N TYR A 175 10.23 -11.03 1.36
CA TYR A 175 10.74 -10.82 2.72
C TYR A 175 9.64 -10.93 3.78
N GLY A 176 8.52 -11.59 3.43
CA GLY A 176 7.41 -11.83 4.33
C GLY A 176 6.57 -10.57 4.58
N ASP A 177 5.96 -10.49 5.76
CA ASP A 177 5.19 -9.34 6.19
C ASP A 177 5.81 -8.75 7.45
N THR A 178 5.62 -7.45 7.65
CA THR A 178 6.04 -6.75 8.87
C THR A 178 5.28 -7.27 10.09
N GLY A 179 5.82 -7.04 11.28
CA GLY A 179 5.07 -7.27 12.53
C GLY A 179 3.73 -6.52 12.51
N PHE A 180 2.63 -7.23 12.78
CA PHE A 180 1.28 -6.68 12.72
C PHE A 180 0.60 -6.76 14.08
N ASN A 181 0.18 -5.61 14.59
CA ASN A 181 -0.66 -5.54 15.77
C ASN A 181 -2.10 -5.20 15.38
N PRO A 182 -3.04 -6.17 15.40
CA PRO A 182 -4.42 -5.94 14.95
C PRO A 182 -5.23 -5.01 15.86
N ILE A 183 -4.69 -4.64 17.03
CA ILE A 183 -5.37 -3.83 18.04
C ILE A 183 -4.75 -2.43 18.14
N ASN A 184 -3.48 -2.27 17.79
CA ASN A 184 -2.74 -1.02 17.94
C ASN A 184 -1.98 -0.64 16.65
N TYR A 185 -2.60 0.27 15.90
CA TYR A 185 -2.06 0.80 14.65
C TYR A 185 -0.69 1.45 14.78
N ALA A 186 -0.43 2.20 15.86
CA ALA A 186 0.85 2.87 16.05
C ALA A 186 2.00 1.85 16.21
N ARG A 187 1.75 0.75 16.91
CA ARG A 187 2.73 -0.34 17.05
C ARG A 187 3.01 -1.04 15.72
N THR A 188 2.01 -1.18 14.84
CA THR A 188 2.23 -1.71 13.49
C THR A 188 3.14 -0.78 12.68
N LEU A 189 2.91 0.54 12.74
CA LEU A 189 3.77 1.53 12.07
C LEU A 189 5.24 1.47 12.55
N GLU A 190 5.48 1.22 13.84
CA GLU A 190 6.84 1.03 14.37
C GLU A 190 7.55 -0.17 13.71
N GLU A 191 6.89 -1.32 13.61
CA GLU A 191 7.48 -2.52 12.99
C GLU A 191 7.63 -2.36 11.47
N ILE A 192 6.72 -1.63 10.80
CA ILE A 192 6.88 -1.27 9.39
C ILE A 192 8.15 -0.45 9.19
N ARG A 193 8.33 0.63 9.97
CA ARG A 193 9.52 1.49 9.89
C ARG A 193 10.80 0.71 10.14
N LYS A 194 10.79 -0.16 11.15
CA LYS A 194 11.93 -1.01 11.51
C LYS A 194 12.30 -1.93 10.35
N THR A 195 11.32 -2.61 9.76
CA THR A 195 11.54 -3.54 8.63
C THR A 195 12.03 -2.79 7.38
N THR A 196 11.43 -1.63 7.06
CA THR A 196 11.89 -0.80 5.93
C THR A 196 13.34 -0.35 6.11
N ARG A 197 13.69 0.14 7.31
CA ARG A 197 15.06 0.56 7.64
C ARG A 197 16.02 -0.62 7.55
N GLU A 198 15.65 -1.76 8.11
CA GLU A 198 16.45 -2.98 8.11
C GLU A 198 16.81 -3.43 6.69
N VAL A 199 15.82 -3.47 5.79
CA VAL A 199 16.05 -3.80 4.37
C VAL A 199 16.98 -2.75 3.73
N ALA A 200 16.68 -1.46 3.89
CA ALA A 200 17.45 -0.38 3.28
C ALA A 200 18.92 -0.35 3.75
N GLU A 201 19.21 -0.70 5.00
CA GLU A 201 20.58 -0.79 5.54
C GLU A 201 21.43 -1.90 4.88
N THR A 202 20.80 -2.88 4.22
CA THR A 202 21.52 -3.91 3.45
C THR A 202 21.96 -3.43 2.07
N GLY A 203 21.44 -2.28 1.60
CA GLY A 203 21.58 -1.80 0.22
C GLY A 203 20.48 -2.28 -0.72
N ALA A 204 19.61 -3.19 -0.28
CA ALA A 204 18.41 -3.59 -1.02
C ALA A 204 17.35 -2.49 -1.01
N ILE A 205 16.58 -2.38 -2.09
CA ILE A 205 15.43 -1.49 -2.20
C ILE A 205 14.22 -2.18 -1.55
N PRO A 206 13.60 -1.60 -0.49
CA PRO A 206 12.35 -2.12 0.03
C PRO A 206 11.21 -1.80 -0.95
N PHE A 207 10.53 -2.86 -1.40
CA PHE A 207 9.30 -2.80 -2.19
C PHE A 207 8.13 -3.23 -1.29
N ILE A 208 7.45 -2.25 -0.71
CA ILE A 208 6.39 -2.49 0.26
C ILE A 208 5.05 -2.64 -0.45
N VAL A 209 4.32 -3.69 -0.12
CA VAL A 209 2.94 -3.87 -0.56
C VAL A 209 2.01 -3.65 0.61
N GLY A 210 1.02 -2.80 0.43
CA GLY A 210 -0.22 -2.85 1.17
C GLY A 210 -0.35 -1.81 2.25
N GLY A 211 -1.36 -2.05 3.08
CA GLY A 211 -1.87 -1.04 3.96
C GLY A 211 -2.79 -0.06 3.25
N ASP A 212 -3.52 0.69 4.06
CA ASP A 212 -4.03 1.98 3.61
C ASP A 212 -2.89 2.99 3.48
N HIS A 213 -3.16 4.19 2.97
CA HIS A 213 -2.13 5.20 2.73
C HIS A 213 -1.55 5.79 4.02
N SER A 214 -1.83 5.21 5.20
CA SER A 214 -1.20 5.64 6.46
C SER A 214 0.24 5.12 6.58
N ILE A 215 0.61 4.06 5.85
CA ILE A 215 1.92 3.41 6.01
C ILE A 215 3.15 4.25 5.61
N PRO A 216 3.08 5.28 4.73
CA PRO A 216 4.21 6.19 4.51
C PRO A 216 4.64 6.95 5.75
N ASN A 217 3.78 7.06 6.78
CA ASN A 217 4.22 7.53 8.10
C ASN A 217 5.33 6.66 8.70
N ALA A 218 5.52 5.43 8.22
CA ALA A 218 6.52 4.47 8.66
C ALA A 218 7.55 4.13 7.58
N THR A 219 7.10 3.77 6.37
CA THR A 219 7.99 3.34 5.28
C THR A 219 8.94 4.45 4.87
N PHE A 220 8.44 5.65 4.61
CA PHE A 220 9.30 6.78 4.24
C PHE A 220 10.27 7.17 5.36
N ARG A 221 9.83 7.11 6.64
CA ARG A 221 10.73 7.31 7.79
C ARG A 221 11.88 6.31 7.80
N GLY A 222 11.58 5.03 7.55
CA GLY A 222 12.60 3.98 7.48
C GLY A 222 13.63 4.24 6.39
N ILE A 223 13.22 4.81 5.25
CA ILE A 223 14.11 5.24 4.18
C ILE A 223 14.99 6.42 4.60
N VAL A 224 14.40 7.50 5.12
CA VAL A 224 15.18 8.70 5.48
C VAL A 224 16.03 8.52 6.73
N ASP A 225 15.75 7.50 7.55
CA ASP A 225 16.65 7.06 8.63
C ASP A 225 17.99 6.53 8.11
N VAL A 226 18.03 6.01 6.88
CA VAL A 226 19.24 5.47 6.23
C VAL A 226 19.87 6.51 5.30
N TYR A 227 19.08 7.08 4.39
CA TYR A 227 19.59 7.95 3.33
C TYR A 227 19.64 9.44 3.71
N GLY A 228 18.97 9.83 4.79
CA GLY A 228 18.90 11.21 5.27
C GLY A 228 17.78 12.03 4.62
N ARG A 229 17.04 12.76 5.46
CA ARG A 229 15.83 13.56 5.13
C ARG A 229 16.02 14.62 4.03
N LYS A 230 17.26 15.06 3.79
CA LYS A 230 17.57 16.12 2.80
C LYS A 230 17.93 15.56 1.42
N ASN A 231 18.11 14.26 1.30
CA ASN A 231 18.70 13.64 0.11
C ASN A 231 17.66 12.90 -0.74
N VAL A 232 16.45 12.70 -0.21
CA VAL A 232 15.42 11.86 -0.84
C VAL A 232 14.21 12.73 -1.18
N ALA A 233 13.81 12.74 -2.45
CA ALA A 233 12.54 13.31 -2.88
C ALA A 233 11.39 12.32 -2.68
N PHE A 234 10.19 12.83 -2.42
CA PHE A 234 8.98 12.04 -2.30
C PHE A 234 8.13 12.25 -3.56
N VAL A 235 7.91 11.18 -4.32
CA VAL A 235 7.02 11.19 -5.48
C VAL A 235 5.79 10.35 -5.16
N HIS A 236 4.64 11.01 -5.21
CA HIS A 236 3.36 10.55 -4.76
C HIS A 236 2.41 10.43 -5.95
N PHE A 237 1.97 9.21 -6.28
CA PHE A 237 0.91 9.00 -7.26
C PHE A 237 -0.37 8.73 -6.49
N ASP A 238 -1.36 9.61 -6.59
CA ASP A 238 -2.61 9.54 -5.83
C ASP A 238 -3.69 10.42 -6.47
N ALA A 239 -4.96 10.01 -6.34
CA ALA A 239 -6.10 10.88 -6.63
C ALA A 239 -6.33 11.98 -5.57
N HIS A 240 -5.72 11.84 -4.40
CA HIS A 240 -5.88 12.67 -3.20
C HIS A 240 -4.59 13.40 -2.80
N LEU A 241 -4.76 14.51 -2.07
CA LEU A 241 -3.66 15.31 -1.55
C LEU A 241 -2.97 14.65 -0.36
N ASP A 242 -3.72 13.95 0.48
CA ASP A 242 -3.26 13.38 1.76
C ASP A 242 -2.56 14.38 2.68
N ARG A 243 -3.06 15.62 2.61
CA ARG A 243 -2.61 16.80 3.33
C ARG A 243 -3.52 17.25 4.49
N SER A 244 -4.46 16.43 4.91
CA SER A 244 -5.35 16.81 6.03
C SER A 244 -4.62 16.78 7.38
N ALA A 245 -5.04 17.63 8.32
CA ALA A 245 -4.60 17.56 9.70
C ALA A 245 -5.13 16.30 10.41
N GLY A 246 -4.58 16.00 11.58
CA GLY A 246 -5.05 14.88 12.42
C GLY A 246 -6.56 14.98 12.71
N LYS A 247 -7.27 13.84 12.63
CA LYS A 247 -8.72 13.73 12.80
C LYS A 247 -9.06 12.96 14.07
N LEU A 248 -10.08 13.41 14.80
CA LEU A 248 -10.65 12.70 15.96
C LEU A 248 -9.61 12.31 17.04
N GLY A 249 -8.53 13.09 17.18
CA GLY A 249 -7.42 12.80 18.10
C GLY A 249 -6.38 11.81 17.57
N GLY A 250 -6.53 11.30 16.35
CA GLY A 250 -5.56 10.47 15.64
C GLY A 250 -4.80 11.26 14.57
N PHE A 251 -3.47 11.26 14.65
CA PHE A 251 -2.62 11.99 13.71
C PHE A 251 -2.12 11.14 12.54
N TYR A 252 -1.84 9.85 12.78
CA TYR A 252 -1.31 8.94 11.77
C TYR A 252 -2.44 8.19 11.05
N HIS A 253 -2.88 8.70 9.92
CA HIS A 253 -3.85 8.05 9.04
C HIS A 253 -3.55 8.30 7.57
N SER A 254 -4.32 7.70 6.65
CA SER A 254 -4.12 7.84 5.19
C SER A 254 -4.10 9.31 4.78
N GLY A 255 -5.19 10.03 4.98
CA GLY A 255 -5.25 11.44 4.55
C GLY A 255 -4.33 12.46 5.23
N SER A 256 -3.38 12.10 6.12
CA SER A 256 -2.54 13.05 6.86
C SER A 256 -1.03 12.83 6.74
N PHE A 257 -0.60 11.71 6.16
CA PHE A 257 0.81 11.32 6.22
C PHE A 257 1.72 12.38 5.58
N MET A 258 1.29 13.02 4.50
CA MET A 258 2.11 13.99 3.77
C MET A 258 2.25 15.30 4.55
N THR A 259 1.19 15.73 5.25
CA THR A 259 1.25 16.87 6.17
C THR A 259 2.27 16.62 7.28
N LEU A 260 2.21 15.45 7.90
CA LEU A 260 3.17 15.08 8.94
C LEU A 260 4.59 14.99 8.39
N ALA A 261 4.79 14.45 7.18
CA ALA A 261 6.11 14.34 6.58
C ALA A 261 6.80 15.69 6.41
N VAL A 262 6.08 16.72 5.96
CA VAL A 262 6.63 18.07 5.82
C VAL A 262 6.78 18.77 7.17
N GLN A 263 5.74 18.75 8.01
CA GLN A 263 5.76 19.44 9.32
C GLN A 263 6.83 18.88 10.26
N GLU A 264 7.11 17.58 10.22
CA GLU A 264 8.17 16.95 11.00
C GLU A 264 9.56 17.03 10.33
N GLY A 265 9.64 17.68 9.17
CA GLY A 265 10.88 17.90 8.43
C GLY A 265 11.51 16.60 7.91
N LEU A 266 10.70 15.59 7.59
CA LEU A 266 11.15 14.35 6.94
C LEU A 266 11.47 14.55 5.46
N VAL A 267 10.76 15.48 4.83
CA VAL A 267 10.98 15.93 3.45
C VAL A 267 10.74 17.43 3.39
N ARG A 268 11.44 18.11 2.49
CA ARG A 268 11.16 19.51 2.18
C ARG A 268 9.98 19.58 1.22
N GLY A 269 9.11 20.57 1.36
CA GLY A 269 7.95 20.75 0.46
C GLY A 269 8.35 20.80 -1.01
N ASP A 270 9.42 21.52 -1.34
CA ASP A 270 10.00 21.59 -2.70
C ASP A 270 10.61 20.29 -3.24
N ARG A 271 10.52 19.20 -2.47
CA ARG A 271 10.90 17.83 -2.87
C ARG A 271 9.73 16.85 -2.76
N VAL A 272 8.50 17.37 -2.64
CA VAL A 272 7.25 16.61 -2.74
C VAL A 272 6.63 16.87 -4.10
N ILE A 273 6.37 15.78 -4.83
CA ILE A 273 5.71 15.80 -6.14
C ILE A 273 4.48 14.89 -6.05
N GLN A 274 3.32 15.41 -6.38
CA GLN A 274 2.05 14.70 -6.39
C GLN A 274 1.48 14.65 -7.80
N VAL A 275 1.08 13.46 -8.28
CA VAL A 275 0.64 13.24 -9.66
C VAL A 275 -0.67 12.46 -9.66
N GLY A 276 -1.67 12.94 -10.39
CA GLY A 276 -2.94 12.25 -10.57
C GLY A 276 -4.11 12.85 -9.78
N MET A 277 -3.96 14.06 -9.23
CA MET A 277 -4.96 14.69 -8.38
C MET A 277 -6.32 14.81 -9.09
N ASN A 278 -7.34 14.17 -8.53
CA ASN A 278 -8.65 14.00 -9.18
C ASN A 278 -9.84 14.04 -8.21
N SER A 279 -9.60 13.96 -6.90
CA SER A 279 -10.64 13.90 -5.88
C SER A 279 -11.08 15.28 -5.38
N TYR A 280 -12.17 15.31 -4.61
CA TYR A 280 -12.62 16.52 -3.93
C TYR A 280 -11.64 16.90 -2.82
N ALA A 281 -11.20 18.17 -2.80
CA ALA A 281 -10.41 18.69 -1.69
C ALA A 281 -11.29 18.99 -0.46
N PHE A 282 -10.90 18.49 0.70
CA PHE A 282 -11.47 18.90 1.99
C PHE A 282 -10.72 20.14 2.51
N GLY A 283 -11.06 21.31 1.96
CA GLY A 283 -10.44 22.60 2.30
C GLY A 283 -9.51 23.07 1.19
N ALA A 284 -9.86 24.20 0.56
CA ALA A 284 -9.05 24.79 -0.51
C ALA A 284 -7.67 25.24 -0.02
N ASP A 285 -7.59 25.71 1.23
CA ASP A 285 -6.37 26.23 1.85
C ASP A 285 -5.23 25.18 1.91
N LEU A 286 -5.56 23.88 1.97
CA LEU A 286 -4.55 22.81 1.98
C LEU A 286 -3.74 22.74 0.68
N TYR A 287 -4.33 23.15 -0.44
CA TYR A 287 -3.63 23.24 -1.71
C TYR A 287 -2.67 24.43 -1.71
N ASP A 288 -3.13 25.58 -1.22
CA ASP A 288 -2.28 26.78 -1.11
C ASP A 288 -1.08 26.54 -0.19
N GLU A 289 -1.26 25.79 0.91
CA GLU A 289 -0.16 25.37 1.79
C GLU A 289 0.91 24.56 1.04
N VAL A 290 0.52 23.62 0.16
CA VAL A 290 1.49 22.84 -0.64
C VAL A 290 2.30 23.77 -1.56
N LEU A 291 1.64 24.75 -2.18
CA LEU A 291 2.31 25.72 -3.05
C LEU A 291 3.26 26.64 -2.27
N GLU A 292 2.86 27.09 -1.08
CA GLU A 292 3.71 27.90 -0.18
C GLU A 292 4.95 27.14 0.30
N GLU A 293 4.81 25.82 0.51
CA GLU A 293 5.91 24.90 0.83
C GLU A 293 6.81 24.59 -0.38
N GLY A 294 6.41 25.01 -1.59
CA GLY A 294 7.10 24.79 -2.86
C GLY A 294 6.84 23.43 -3.50
N GLY A 295 5.85 22.68 -3.02
CA GLY A 295 5.47 21.38 -3.55
C GLY A 295 4.80 21.46 -4.93
N TRP A 296 4.85 20.34 -5.65
CA TRP A 296 4.30 20.23 -7.00
C TRP A 296 3.09 19.31 -6.99
N VAL A 297 1.98 19.76 -7.56
CA VAL A 297 0.74 18.98 -7.66
C VAL A 297 0.26 19.03 -9.11
N TYR A 298 0.20 17.86 -9.74
CA TYR A 298 -0.25 17.69 -11.11
C TYR A 298 -1.63 17.04 -11.11
N HIS A 299 -2.65 17.84 -11.44
CA HIS A 299 -4.03 17.38 -11.52
C HIS A 299 -4.32 16.68 -12.85
N ILE A 300 -5.35 15.84 -12.87
CA ILE A 300 -5.80 15.18 -14.09
C ILE A 300 -6.12 16.18 -15.20
N HIS A 301 -6.77 17.31 -14.90
CA HIS A 301 -7.09 18.31 -15.93
C HIS A 301 -5.85 18.99 -16.54
N GLU A 302 -4.72 19.01 -15.82
CA GLU A 302 -3.44 19.50 -16.33
C GLU A 302 -2.77 18.43 -17.18
N ILE A 303 -2.82 17.18 -16.73
CA ILE A 303 -2.34 16.01 -17.50
C ILE A 303 -3.12 15.87 -18.81
N ASP A 304 -4.43 16.07 -18.82
CA ASP A 304 -5.27 16.05 -20.03
C ASP A 304 -4.89 17.17 -21.00
N ARG A 305 -4.55 18.35 -20.47
CA ARG A 305 -4.18 19.53 -21.27
C ARG A 305 -2.78 19.36 -21.89
N ASP A 306 -1.82 18.94 -21.10
CA ASP A 306 -0.39 19.01 -21.41
C ASP A 306 0.21 17.67 -21.82
N GLY A 307 -0.40 16.55 -21.42
CA GLY A 307 0.10 15.20 -21.62
C GLY A 307 1.16 14.80 -20.58
N LEU A 308 1.22 13.50 -20.28
CA LEU A 308 2.16 12.95 -19.30
C LEU A 308 3.64 13.13 -19.71
N ASP A 309 3.96 13.19 -21.00
CA ASP A 309 5.33 13.46 -21.45
C ASP A 309 5.86 14.78 -20.88
N LYS A 310 5.09 15.86 -21.02
CA LYS A 310 5.45 17.19 -20.52
C LYS A 310 5.49 17.21 -18.99
N ILE A 311 4.51 16.59 -18.32
CA ILE A 311 4.51 16.51 -16.86
C ILE A 311 5.76 15.80 -16.33
N PHE A 312 6.15 14.68 -16.94
CA PHE A 312 7.37 13.97 -16.52
C PHE A 312 8.64 14.75 -16.85
N GLU A 313 8.71 15.51 -17.96
CA GLU A 313 9.81 16.45 -18.24
C GLU A 313 9.97 17.47 -17.09
N GLU A 314 8.89 18.09 -16.65
CA GLU A 314 8.91 19.04 -15.52
C GLU A 314 9.31 18.37 -14.20
N ILE A 315 8.88 17.13 -13.95
CA ILE A 315 9.32 16.33 -12.80
C ILE A 315 10.82 16.07 -12.86
N TYR A 316 11.38 15.73 -14.02
CA TYR A 316 12.81 15.49 -14.17
C TYR A 316 13.63 16.75 -13.91
N ASP A 317 13.16 17.90 -14.40
CA ASP A 317 13.78 19.22 -14.19
C ASP A 317 13.73 19.62 -12.72
N THR A 318 12.57 19.47 -12.08
CA THR A 318 12.36 19.74 -10.65
C THR A 318 13.29 18.90 -9.77
N LEU A 319 13.49 17.63 -10.14
CA LEU A 319 14.37 16.72 -9.42
C LEU A 319 15.80 16.69 -9.98
N SER A 320 16.22 17.64 -10.81
CA SER A 320 17.52 17.58 -11.50
C SER A 320 18.73 17.51 -10.54
N ASP A 321 18.60 18.09 -9.34
CA ASP A 321 19.62 18.05 -8.28
C ASP A 321 19.46 16.89 -7.28
N THR A 322 18.42 16.07 -7.45
CA THR A 322 18.02 15.00 -6.53
C THR A 322 17.85 13.68 -7.29
N ASP A 323 18.80 12.76 -7.10
CA ASP A 323 18.75 11.46 -7.77
C ASP A 323 17.97 10.41 -6.98
N LEU A 324 17.98 10.49 -5.64
CA LEU A 324 17.32 9.51 -4.78
C LEU A 324 15.84 9.85 -4.62
N VAL A 325 14.98 8.89 -4.95
CA VAL A 325 13.53 9.06 -4.90
C VAL A 325 12.89 7.94 -4.09
N TYR A 326 12.01 8.35 -3.18
CA TYR A 326 10.99 7.49 -2.62
C TYR A 326 9.71 7.61 -3.42
N VAL A 327 9.11 6.49 -3.80
CA VAL A 327 7.82 6.47 -4.52
C VAL A 327 6.75 5.89 -3.61
N SER A 328 5.66 6.62 -3.45
CA SER A 328 4.43 6.10 -2.87
C SER A 328 3.34 6.09 -3.92
N PHE A 329 2.78 4.91 -4.20
CA PHE A 329 1.81 4.72 -5.27
C PHE A 329 0.47 4.28 -4.69
N ASP A 330 -0.51 5.17 -4.66
CA ASP A 330 -1.90 4.80 -4.43
C ASP A 330 -2.49 4.19 -5.71
N ILE A 331 -3.13 3.03 -5.57
CA ILE A 331 -3.79 2.37 -6.68
C ILE A 331 -4.99 3.18 -7.22
N ASP A 332 -5.57 4.08 -6.43
CA ASP A 332 -6.68 4.95 -6.80
C ASP A 332 -6.28 6.12 -7.72
N THR A 333 -4.98 6.30 -7.96
CA THR A 333 -4.45 7.10 -9.08
C THR A 333 -5.10 6.68 -10.40
N PHE A 334 -5.34 5.37 -10.56
CA PHE A 334 -6.03 4.84 -11.71
C PHE A 334 -7.52 5.04 -11.57
N ASP A 335 -8.18 5.33 -12.69
CA ASP A 335 -9.63 5.45 -12.74
C ASP A 335 -10.31 4.22 -12.13
N MET A 336 -11.40 4.45 -11.39
CA MET A 336 -12.15 3.40 -10.70
C MET A 336 -12.60 2.25 -11.61
N SER A 337 -12.71 2.47 -12.93
CA SER A 337 -13.01 1.41 -13.92
C SER A 337 -11.86 0.40 -14.06
N TYR A 338 -10.63 0.81 -13.79
CA TYR A 338 -9.42 -0.04 -13.79
C TYR A 338 -9.06 -0.55 -12.40
N ALA A 339 -9.25 0.27 -11.36
CA ALA A 339 -8.91 -0.04 -9.98
C ALA A 339 -10.14 0.00 -9.03
N PRO A 340 -11.17 -0.84 -9.21
CA PRO A 340 -12.36 -0.82 -8.34
C PRO A 340 -12.09 -1.28 -6.90
N GLY A 341 -11.05 -2.10 -6.70
CA GLY A 341 -10.61 -2.62 -5.40
C GLY A 341 -9.84 -1.61 -4.55
N THR A 342 -10.41 -0.43 -4.27
CA THR A 342 -9.82 0.58 -3.35
C THR A 342 -10.92 1.26 -2.54
N GLY A 343 -10.59 1.73 -1.33
CA GLY A 343 -11.54 2.36 -0.42
C GLY A 343 -12.08 3.71 -0.90
N SER A 344 -11.24 4.46 -1.62
CA SER A 344 -11.51 5.84 -2.03
C SER A 344 -11.47 6.03 -3.55
N SER A 345 -11.89 5.01 -4.31
CA SER A 345 -11.82 5.02 -5.78
C SER A 345 -12.52 6.25 -6.39
N THR A 346 -11.86 6.94 -7.32
CA THR A 346 -12.44 8.09 -8.02
C THR A 346 -12.66 7.82 -9.51
N PRO A 347 -13.75 8.31 -10.12
CA PRO A 347 -13.88 8.37 -11.58
C PRO A 347 -13.04 9.53 -12.15
N ASN A 348 -12.64 9.44 -13.41
CA ASN A 348 -11.73 10.33 -14.14
C ASN A 348 -10.25 10.23 -13.72
N GLY A 349 -9.81 9.07 -13.25
CA GLY A 349 -8.39 8.84 -12.95
C GLY A 349 -7.57 8.50 -14.20
N LEU A 350 -6.28 8.20 -14.01
CA LEU A 350 -5.41 7.79 -15.12
C LEU A 350 -5.75 6.39 -15.61
N THR A 351 -5.44 6.11 -16.88
CA THR A 351 -5.47 4.76 -17.43
C THR A 351 -4.14 4.05 -17.22
N PRO A 352 -4.12 2.72 -17.07
CA PRO A 352 -2.86 1.96 -17.02
C PRO A 352 -2.01 2.15 -18.28
N ARG A 353 -2.67 2.32 -19.44
CA ARG A 353 -1.99 2.45 -20.74
C ARG A 353 -1.14 3.71 -20.83
N GLU A 354 -1.65 4.83 -20.35
CA GLU A 354 -0.93 6.10 -20.44
C GLU A 354 0.19 6.18 -19.39
N LEU A 355 -0.05 5.77 -18.14
CA LEU A 355 0.89 6.02 -17.06
C LEU A 355 2.07 5.03 -17.04
N MET A 356 1.84 3.74 -17.32
CA MET A 356 2.83 2.67 -17.14
C MET A 356 4.18 2.90 -17.84
N PRO A 357 4.23 3.34 -19.12
CA PRO A 357 5.50 3.64 -19.78
C PRO A 357 6.31 4.72 -19.05
N HIS A 358 5.65 5.74 -18.48
CA HIS A 358 6.33 6.79 -17.72
C HIS A 358 6.85 6.28 -16.38
N LEU A 359 6.11 5.43 -15.66
CA LEU A 359 6.60 4.82 -14.42
C LEU A 359 7.88 4.02 -14.65
N ARG A 360 7.92 3.23 -15.72
CA ARG A 360 9.10 2.45 -16.11
C ARG A 360 10.27 3.37 -16.47
N LYS A 361 10.05 4.38 -17.31
CA LYS A 361 11.08 5.37 -17.69
C LYS A 361 11.59 6.14 -16.46
N PHE A 362 10.70 6.50 -15.55
CA PHE A 362 11.03 7.21 -14.32
C PHE A 362 11.97 6.38 -13.44
N ALA A 363 11.64 5.11 -13.22
CA ALA A 363 12.48 4.17 -12.47
C ALA A 363 13.79 3.80 -13.18
N ALA A 364 13.86 3.91 -14.51
CA ALA A 364 15.10 3.78 -15.26
C ALA A 364 15.97 5.05 -15.19
N THR A 365 15.36 6.22 -14.95
CA THR A 365 16.04 7.53 -14.94
C THR A 365 16.54 7.87 -13.54
N LYS A 366 15.67 7.85 -12.53
CA LYS A 366 15.98 8.19 -11.12
C LYS A 366 16.40 6.96 -10.33
N THR A 367 17.02 7.15 -9.18
CA THR A 367 17.41 6.06 -8.28
C THR A 367 16.32 5.85 -7.24
N ILE A 368 15.52 4.81 -7.40
CA ILE A 368 14.46 4.46 -6.45
C ILE A 368 15.10 3.84 -5.21
N VAL A 369 14.99 4.51 -4.06
CA VAL A 369 15.56 4.03 -2.78
C VAL A 369 14.52 3.35 -1.88
N GLY A 370 13.24 3.46 -2.23
CA GLY A 370 12.13 2.77 -1.60
C GLY A 370 10.85 2.99 -2.40
N PHE A 371 9.95 2.02 -2.33
CA PHE A 371 8.69 2.03 -3.05
C PHE A 371 7.60 1.44 -2.15
N ASP A 372 6.45 2.09 -2.03
CA ASP A 372 5.23 1.45 -1.54
C ASP A 372 4.08 1.53 -2.57
N ILE A 373 3.22 0.51 -2.55
CA ILE A 373 1.95 0.49 -3.26
C ILE A 373 0.81 0.16 -2.29
N VAL A 374 -0.19 1.05 -2.21
CA VAL A 374 -1.15 1.10 -1.10
C VAL A 374 -2.60 1.13 -1.59
N GLU A 375 -3.52 1.13 -0.63
CA GLU A 375 -4.98 1.26 -0.79
C GLU A 375 -5.69 0.20 -1.65
N PHE A 376 -4.96 -0.83 -2.08
CA PHE A 376 -5.60 -2.02 -2.61
C PHE A 376 -6.43 -2.70 -1.52
N ASN A 377 -7.75 -2.73 -1.70
CA ASN A 377 -8.69 -3.42 -0.83
C ASN A 377 -9.29 -4.64 -1.56
N PRO A 378 -8.86 -5.86 -1.22
CA PRO A 378 -9.36 -7.10 -1.83
C PRO A 378 -10.87 -7.30 -1.73
N PHE A 379 -11.54 -6.71 -0.74
CA PHE A 379 -12.98 -6.88 -0.55
C PHE A 379 -13.83 -6.07 -1.54
N TYR A 380 -13.23 -5.08 -2.19
CA TYR A 380 -13.87 -4.32 -3.27
C TYR A 380 -13.42 -4.80 -4.66
N ASP A 381 -12.38 -5.63 -4.74
CA ASP A 381 -11.95 -6.20 -6.01
C ASP A 381 -12.93 -7.29 -6.50
N ASN A 382 -12.98 -7.45 -7.81
CA ASN A 382 -13.86 -8.43 -8.42
C ASN A 382 -13.23 -9.84 -8.41
N LYS A 383 -14.03 -10.86 -8.75
CA LYS A 383 -13.56 -12.26 -8.80
C LYS A 383 -12.40 -12.50 -9.77
N GLY A 384 -12.20 -11.58 -10.72
CA GLY A 384 -11.10 -11.58 -11.68
C GLY A 384 -9.80 -10.98 -11.14
N GLN A 385 -9.77 -10.50 -9.88
CA GLN A 385 -8.60 -9.87 -9.24
C GLN A 385 -8.06 -8.71 -10.08
N GLN A 386 -8.96 -7.87 -10.58
CA GLN A 386 -8.61 -6.83 -11.54
C GLN A 386 -7.63 -5.83 -10.93
N THR A 387 -7.94 -5.31 -9.74
CA THR A 387 -7.06 -4.38 -9.04
C THR A 387 -5.79 -5.08 -8.57
N ALA A 388 -5.88 -6.31 -8.05
CA ALA A 388 -4.68 -7.04 -7.63
C ALA A 388 -3.67 -7.26 -8.78
N ARG A 389 -4.16 -7.56 -9.99
CA ARG A 389 -3.34 -7.66 -11.20
C ARG A 389 -2.76 -6.31 -11.61
N LEU A 390 -3.53 -5.23 -11.46
CA LEU A 390 -3.06 -3.88 -11.75
C LEU A 390 -1.93 -3.47 -10.80
N VAL A 391 -2.08 -3.68 -9.49
CA VAL A 391 -1.03 -3.48 -8.47
C VAL A 391 0.27 -4.15 -8.92
N ARG A 392 0.19 -5.43 -9.28
CA ARG A 392 1.36 -6.20 -9.73
C ARG A 392 1.96 -5.68 -11.02
N ARG A 393 1.12 -5.30 -11.99
CA ARG A 393 1.62 -4.76 -13.26
C ARG A 393 2.31 -3.40 -13.04
N THR A 394 1.82 -2.57 -12.13
CA THR A 394 2.47 -1.32 -11.70
C THR A 394 3.83 -1.61 -11.06
N MET A 395 3.89 -2.52 -10.08
CA MET A 395 5.16 -2.95 -9.48
C MET A 395 6.15 -3.42 -10.54
N LEU A 396 5.71 -4.23 -11.51
CA LEU A 396 6.55 -4.71 -12.61
C LEU A 396 7.11 -3.57 -13.48
N GLN A 397 6.39 -2.46 -13.69
CA GLN A 397 6.94 -1.32 -14.44
C GLN A 397 8.10 -0.66 -13.69
N PHE A 398 7.96 -0.42 -12.39
CA PHE A 398 9.06 0.10 -11.57
C PHE A 398 10.24 -0.87 -11.52
N LEU A 399 9.99 -2.16 -11.25
CA LEU A 399 11.03 -3.20 -11.25
C LEU A 399 11.73 -3.30 -12.61
N THR A 400 11.00 -3.17 -13.71
CA THR A 400 11.58 -3.16 -15.06
C THR A 400 12.48 -1.94 -15.25
N GLY A 401 12.06 -0.75 -14.84
CA GLY A 401 12.90 0.45 -14.90
C GLY A 401 14.18 0.33 -14.06
N ILE A 402 14.06 -0.18 -12.84
CA ILE A 402 15.21 -0.45 -11.96
C ILE A 402 16.18 -1.45 -12.62
N ALA A 403 15.66 -2.52 -13.21
CA ALA A 403 16.45 -3.50 -13.95
C ALA A 403 17.15 -2.88 -15.17
N MET A 404 16.45 -2.03 -15.94
CA MET A 404 17.02 -1.29 -17.06
C MET A 404 18.18 -0.39 -16.61
N LYS A 405 18.01 0.35 -15.52
CA LYS A 405 19.06 1.21 -14.94
C LYS A 405 20.28 0.37 -14.51
N LYS A 406 20.06 -0.75 -13.80
CA LYS A 406 21.14 -1.67 -13.40
C LYS A 406 21.88 -2.26 -14.61
N ALA A 407 21.17 -2.54 -15.70
CA ALA A 407 21.74 -3.02 -16.95
C ALA A 407 22.40 -1.92 -17.82
N GLY A 408 22.35 -0.66 -17.40
CA GLY A 408 22.90 0.47 -18.17
C GLY A 408 22.14 0.78 -19.47
N MET A 409 20.85 0.44 -19.53
CA MET A 409 20.01 0.71 -20.70
C MET A 409 19.55 2.17 -20.76
N ASP A 410 19.31 2.68 -21.96
CA ASP A 410 18.65 3.98 -22.16
C ASP A 410 17.24 3.93 -21.54
N PRO A 411 16.85 4.88 -20.67
CA PRO A 411 15.49 4.97 -20.13
C PRO A 411 14.38 5.06 -21.19
N ASN A 412 14.70 5.54 -22.40
CA ASN A 412 13.78 5.61 -23.54
C ASN A 412 13.83 4.38 -24.45
N TYR A 413 14.58 3.34 -24.06
CA TYR A 413 14.75 2.17 -24.89
C TYR A 413 13.41 1.49 -25.18
N VAL A 414 13.15 1.26 -26.46
CA VAL A 414 12.10 0.37 -26.96
C VAL A 414 12.79 -0.65 -27.85
N HIS A 415 12.48 -1.93 -27.64
CA HIS A 415 13.17 -3.01 -28.31
C HIS A 415 12.81 -3.04 -29.82
N PRO A 416 13.78 -3.00 -30.74
CA PRO A 416 13.52 -2.91 -32.20
C PRO A 416 12.60 -4.01 -32.76
N ARG A 417 12.70 -5.24 -32.24
CA ARG A 417 11.84 -6.39 -32.61
C ARG A 417 10.34 -6.19 -32.34
N VAL A 418 9.96 -5.26 -31.47
CA VAL A 418 8.55 -5.00 -31.09
C VAL A 418 8.10 -3.58 -31.41
N SER A 419 9.03 -2.69 -31.77
CA SER A 419 8.76 -1.27 -32.05
C SER A 419 8.45 -0.98 -33.53
N GLY A 420 8.51 -1.98 -34.41
CA GLY A 420 8.36 -1.83 -35.86
C GLY A 420 7.11 -2.49 -36.43
N ARG A 421 6.72 -2.09 -37.65
CA ARG A 421 5.81 -2.89 -38.48
C ARG A 421 6.58 -4.13 -38.99
N PRO A 422 5.90 -5.30 -39.15
CA PRO A 422 6.52 -6.60 -39.41
C PRO A 422 7.60 -6.66 -40.47
#